data_AF-A0A2J0Q8G2-F1
#
_entry.id   AF-A0A2J0Q8G2-F1
#
_cell.length_a   1.000
_cell.length_b   1.000
_cell.length_c   1.000
_cell.angle_alpha   90.00
_cell.angle_beta   90.00
_cell.angle_gamma   90.00
#
_symmetry.space_group_name_H-M   'P 1'
#
loop_
_entity.id
_entity.type
_entity.pdbx_description
1 polymer ?
#
loop_
_entity_poly.entity_id
_entity_poly.type
_entity_poly.pdbx_seq_one_letter_code
_entity_poly.pdbx_strand_id
1 'polypeptide(L)'
;MISLDISNAGDIVYALTDSQTDYADLYIRESDGDERLIRNNENDVTVWTRWSPDGQKIAFLKFTSVQDGGIWLINSDGSNIKRVSDVNWNYPPIWSHNGKKILFASGANIFEYDTEQNNLESKTSFISGFVKQPNYAVGEDVVVFSRDFNQESQIWSTDINRITKQLTETKQLKTYPVMVYEINE
;
A
#
# COMPACT_ATOMS: atom_id res chain seq x y z
N MET A 1 -16.26 0.44 2.74
CA MET A 1 -15.16 1.06 1.94
C MET A 1 -14.87 0.11 0.79
N ILE A 2 -14.68 0.57 -0.45
CA ILE A 2 -14.44 -0.36 -1.58
C ILE A 2 -12.94 -0.69 -1.61
N SER A 3 -12.61 -1.97 -1.51
CA SER A 3 -11.26 -2.48 -1.76
C SER A 3 -11.30 -3.25 -3.08
N LEU A 4 -10.58 -2.75 -4.08
CA LEU A 4 -10.55 -3.29 -5.43
C LEU A 4 -9.16 -3.00 -6.03
N ASP A 5 -8.61 -3.95 -6.77
CA ASP A 5 -7.48 -3.74 -7.66
C ASP A 5 -7.52 -4.71 -8.85
N ILE A 6 -6.83 -4.38 -9.94
CA ILE A 6 -6.81 -5.16 -11.19
C ILE A 6 -5.36 -5.56 -11.49
N SER A 7 -5.13 -6.85 -11.74
CA SER A 7 -3.83 -7.40 -12.11
C SER A 7 -3.45 -7.00 -13.54
N ASN A 8 -2.18 -7.16 -13.92
CA ASN A 8 -1.73 -6.95 -15.31
C ASN A 8 -2.40 -7.92 -16.31
N ALA A 9 -2.89 -9.07 -15.82
CA ALA A 9 -3.63 -10.04 -16.62
C ALA A 9 -5.13 -9.70 -16.75
N GLY A 10 -5.62 -8.69 -16.03
CA GLY A 10 -7.03 -8.30 -16.02
C GLY A 10 -7.87 -8.96 -14.92
N ASP A 11 -7.24 -9.71 -14.02
CA ASP A 11 -7.95 -10.33 -12.88
C ASP A 11 -8.22 -9.29 -11.79
N ILE A 12 -9.39 -9.38 -11.17
CA ILE A 12 -9.86 -8.41 -10.21
C ILE A 12 -9.79 -9.01 -8.82
N VAL A 13 -9.06 -8.38 -7.90
CA VAL A 13 -9.16 -8.68 -6.47
C VAL A 13 -10.08 -7.67 -5.80
N TYR A 14 -10.99 -8.14 -4.96
CA TYR A 14 -11.88 -7.25 -4.23
C TYR A 14 -12.31 -7.81 -2.88
N ALA A 15 -12.71 -6.90 -1.98
CA ALA A 15 -13.25 -7.26 -0.68
C ALA A 15 -14.78 -7.09 -0.68
N LEU A 16 -15.51 -8.14 -0.31
CA LEU A 16 -16.95 -8.08 -0.05
C LEU A 16 -17.18 -7.89 1.44
N THR A 17 -17.67 -6.70 1.79
CA THR A 17 -17.87 -6.28 3.18
C THR A 17 -19.28 -6.60 3.65
N ASP A 18 -19.39 -7.27 4.80
CA ASP A 18 -20.65 -7.44 5.51
C ASP A 18 -21.14 -6.10 6.07
N SER A 19 -22.38 -5.75 5.73
CA SER A 19 -22.97 -4.45 6.04
C SER A 19 -23.24 -4.19 7.52
N GLN A 20 -23.23 -5.23 8.37
CA GLN A 20 -23.50 -5.11 9.80
C GLN A 20 -22.22 -5.05 10.64
N THR A 21 -21.14 -5.65 10.16
CA THR A 21 -19.90 -5.86 10.92
C THR A 21 -18.68 -5.15 10.34
N ASP A 22 -18.74 -4.68 9.09
CA ASP A 22 -17.60 -4.20 8.29
C ASP A 22 -16.51 -5.28 8.05
N TYR A 23 -16.78 -6.54 8.38
CA TYR A 23 -15.87 -7.65 8.07
C TYR A 23 -15.90 -7.97 6.59
N ALA A 24 -14.76 -8.33 6.02
CA ALA A 24 -14.68 -8.54 4.59
C ALA A 24 -14.00 -9.85 4.20
N ASP A 25 -14.69 -10.57 3.33
CA ASP A 25 -14.15 -11.70 2.57
C ASP A 25 -13.38 -11.18 1.34
N LEU A 26 -12.31 -11.86 0.98
CA LEU A 26 -11.54 -11.53 -0.23
C LEU A 26 -11.84 -12.51 -1.35
N TYR A 27 -12.11 -11.95 -2.53
CA TYR A 27 -12.39 -12.68 -3.75
C TYR A 27 -11.41 -12.28 -4.85
N ILE A 28 -11.18 -13.24 -5.75
CA ILE A 28 -10.60 -12.98 -7.06
C ILE A 28 -11.66 -13.33 -8.10
N ARG A 29 -11.86 -12.41 -9.04
CA ARG A 29 -12.57 -12.66 -10.29
C ARG A 29 -11.56 -12.65 -11.42
N GLU A 30 -11.39 -13.79 -12.06
CA GLU A 30 -10.47 -13.95 -13.19
C GLU A 30 -11.04 -13.30 -14.44
N SER A 31 -10.16 -12.93 -15.37
CA SER A 31 -10.50 -12.19 -16.58
C SER A 31 -11.47 -12.94 -17.52
N ASP A 32 -11.55 -14.27 -17.41
CA ASP A 32 -12.49 -15.13 -18.15
C ASP A 32 -13.89 -15.20 -17.50
N GLY A 33 -14.04 -14.65 -16.29
CA GLY A 33 -15.29 -14.56 -15.56
C GLY A 33 -15.43 -15.54 -14.40
N ASP A 34 -14.49 -16.46 -14.21
CA ASP A 34 -14.46 -17.33 -13.04
C ASP A 34 -14.21 -16.53 -11.77
N GLU A 35 -14.81 -16.96 -10.65
CA GLU A 35 -14.71 -16.25 -9.38
C GLU A 35 -14.48 -17.23 -8.24
N ARG A 36 -13.57 -16.87 -7.33
CA ARG A 36 -13.22 -17.70 -6.18
C ARG A 36 -12.93 -16.89 -4.94
N LEU A 37 -13.37 -17.43 -3.81
CA LEU A 37 -13.03 -16.96 -2.47
C LEU A 37 -11.58 -17.33 -2.16
N ILE A 38 -10.75 -16.35 -1.80
CA ILE A 38 -9.35 -16.56 -1.39
C ILE A 38 -9.13 -16.41 0.11
N ARG A 39 -10.04 -15.72 0.81
CA ARG A 39 -10.00 -15.57 2.25
C ARG A 39 -11.40 -15.37 2.80
N ASN A 40 -11.86 -16.33 3.60
CA ASN A 40 -13.04 -16.18 4.44
C ASN A 40 -12.64 -15.50 5.76
N ASN A 41 -13.35 -14.45 6.18
CA ASN A 41 -13.03 -13.71 7.37
C ASN A 41 -14.26 -13.17 8.11
N GLU A 42 -14.29 -13.44 9.42
CA GLU A 42 -15.42 -13.11 10.29
C GLU A 42 -15.03 -12.18 11.46
N ASN A 43 -13.83 -11.59 11.46
CA ASN A 43 -13.37 -10.80 12.61
C ASN A 43 -12.44 -9.62 12.31
N ASP A 44 -12.26 -9.25 11.04
CA ASP A 44 -11.47 -8.07 10.70
C ASP A 44 -11.96 -7.31 9.48
N VAL A 45 -11.60 -6.03 9.44
CA VAL A 45 -11.82 -5.15 8.29
C VAL A 45 -10.65 -5.32 7.34
N THR A 46 -10.94 -5.57 6.05
CA THR A 46 -9.93 -5.64 4.99
C THR A 46 -10.13 -4.51 3.97
N VAL A 47 -9.06 -3.76 3.69
CA VAL A 47 -9.08 -2.59 2.80
C VAL A 47 -7.76 -2.46 2.02
N TRP A 48 -7.81 -1.70 0.91
CA TRP A 48 -6.67 -1.42 0.02
C TRP A 48 -5.88 -2.65 -0.46
N THR A 49 -6.62 -3.65 -0.95
CA THR A 49 -6.05 -4.79 -1.70
C THR A 49 -5.25 -4.30 -2.90
N ARG A 50 -4.09 -4.91 -3.14
CA ARG A 50 -3.17 -4.60 -4.23
C ARG A 50 -2.49 -5.84 -4.77
N TRP A 51 -2.61 -6.07 -6.06
CA TRP A 51 -1.89 -7.13 -6.76
C TRP A 51 -0.40 -6.84 -6.81
N SER A 52 0.42 -7.87 -6.61
CA SER A 52 1.81 -7.82 -7.06
C SER A 52 1.83 -7.77 -8.60
N PRO A 53 2.82 -7.10 -9.22
CA PRO A 53 2.91 -6.98 -10.68
C PRO A 53 2.95 -8.33 -11.43
N ASP A 54 3.41 -9.38 -10.77
CA ASP A 54 3.47 -10.74 -11.31
C ASP A 54 2.17 -11.55 -11.10
N GLY A 55 1.15 -10.98 -10.42
CA GLY A 55 -0.13 -11.64 -10.15
C GLY A 55 -0.05 -12.81 -9.16
N GLN A 56 1.07 -13.00 -8.45
CA GLN A 56 1.23 -14.14 -7.54
C GLN A 56 0.82 -13.85 -6.10
N LYS A 57 0.80 -12.58 -5.70
CA LYS A 57 0.54 -12.15 -4.32
C LYS A 57 -0.42 -10.98 -4.29
N ILE A 58 -1.11 -10.85 -3.16
CA ILE A 58 -1.98 -9.72 -2.84
C ILE A 58 -1.51 -9.13 -1.52
N ALA A 59 -1.23 -7.83 -1.53
CA ALA A 59 -1.02 -7.03 -0.34
C ALA A 59 -2.33 -6.37 0.07
N PHE A 60 -2.62 -6.28 1.36
CA PHE A 60 -3.82 -5.61 1.86
C PHE A 60 -3.61 -5.08 3.27
N LEU A 61 -4.44 -4.13 3.69
CA LEU A 61 -4.52 -3.72 5.09
C LEU A 61 -5.63 -4.48 5.79
N LYS A 62 -5.30 -4.93 7.00
CA LYS A 62 -6.21 -5.61 7.89
C LYS A 62 -6.23 -4.90 9.24
N PHE A 63 -7.43 -4.69 9.78
CA PHE A 63 -7.66 -4.12 11.10
C PHE A 63 -8.59 -5.01 11.93
N THR A 64 -8.15 -5.44 13.10
CA THR A 64 -9.04 -6.02 14.12
C THR A 64 -9.56 -4.95 15.08
N SER A 65 -8.83 -3.84 15.19
CA SER A 65 -9.20 -2.64 15.94
C SER A 65 -8.43 -1.43 15.39
N VAL A 66 -8.78 -0.22 15.86
CA VAL A 66 -8.06 1.02 15.50
C VAL A 66 -6.57 0.97 15.83
N GLN A 67 -6.17 0.17 16.82
CA GLN A 67 -4.79 0.06 17.29
C GLN A 67 -4.06 -1.18 16.76
N ASP A 68 -4.79 -2.10 16.13
CA ASP A 68 -4.23 -3.36 15.60
C ASP A 68 -4.48 -3.43 14.08
N GLY A 69 -3.79 -2.53 13.39
CA GLY A 69 -3.70 -2.47 11.93
C GLY A 69 -2.37 -3.02 11.43
N GLY A 70 -2.39 -3.71 10.31
CA GLY A 70 -1.16 -4.22 9.67
C GLY A 70 -1.25 -4.30 8.15
N ILE A 71 -0.08 -4.31 7.51
CA ILE A 71 0.03 -4.79 6.13
C ILE A 71 0.12 -6.32 6.17
N TRP A 72 -0.68 -6.97 5.35
CA TRP A 72 -0.69 -8.42 5.19
C TRP A 72 -0.45 -8.80 3.75
N LEU A 73 0.15 -9.98 3.58
CA LEU A 73 0.33 -10.65 2.31
C LEU A 73 -0.44 -11.96 2.30
N ILE A 74 -0.99 -12.30 1.14
CA ILE A 74 -1.56 -13.61 0.83
C ILE A 74 -1.16 -13.98 -0.60
N ASN A 75 -0.95 -15.26 -0.88
CA ASN A 75 -0.78 -15.73 -2.24
C ASN A 75 -2.11 -15.64 -3.00
N SER A 76 -2.05 -15.54 -4.32
CA SER A 76 -3.26 -15.49 -5.16
C SER A 76 -4.12 -16.75 -5.05
N ASP A 77 -3.56 -17.89 -4.64
CA ASP A 77 -4.29 -19.13 -4.34
C ASP A 77 -4.95 -19.14 -2.95
N GLY A 78 -4.78 -18.08 -2.14
CA GLY A 78 -5.28 -17.98 -0.77
C GLY A 78 -4.33 -18.54 0.30
N SER A 79 -3.20 -19.13 -0.09
CA SER A 79 -2.22 -19.69 0.85
C SER A 79 -1.27 -18.62 1.42
N ASN A 80 -0.49 -19.00 2.43
CA ASN A 80 0.61 -18.20 2.99
C ASN A 80 0.24 -16.80 3.46
N ILE A 81 -0.96 -16.66 4.05
CA ILE A 81 -1.35 -15.41 4.70
C ILE A 81 -0.37 -15.06 5.83
N LYS A 82 0.22 -13.86 5.80
CA LYS A 82 1.16 -13.39 6.82
C LYS A 82 1.10 -11.88 7.02
N ARG A 83 1.30 -11.45 8.27
CA ARG A 83 1.50 -10.04 8.63
C ARG A 83 2.95 -9.67 8.32
N VAL A 84 3.17 -8.55 7.64
CA VAL A 84 4.52 -8.08 7.27
C VAL A 84 4.92 -6.79 7.99
N SER A 85 3.94 -6.04 8.51
CA SER A 85 4.20 -4.85 9.31
C SER A 85 2.99 -4.43 10.13
N ASP A 86 3.25 -3.62 11.16
CA ASP A 86 2.25 -2.87 11.89
C ASP A 86 2.08 -1.49 11.26
N VAL A 87 0.84 -1.07 11.09
CA VAL A 87 0.51 0.25 10.55
C VAL A 87 -0.54 0.93 11.41
N ASN A 88 -0.36 2.23 11.57
CA ASN A 88 -1.25 3.12 12.30
C ASN A 88 -2.08 4.02 11.38
N TRP A 89 -1.99 3.83 10.05
CA TRP A 89 -2.68 4.65 9.06
C TRP A 89 -3.21 3.84 7.88
N ASN A 90 -4.02 4.56 7.10
CA ASN A 90 -4.99 4.04 6.18
C ASN A 90 -4.65 4.42 4.73
N TYR A 91 -3.43 4.10 4.29
CA TYR A 91 -3.00 4.30 2.90
C TYR A 91 -2.70 2.97 2.22
N PRO A 92 -3.00 2.85 0.92
CA PRO A 92 -2.70 1.63 0.19
C PRO A 92 -1.20 1.34 0.20
N PRO A 93 -0.79 0.07 0.35
CA PRO A 93 0.57 -0.34 0.11
C PRO A 93 0.85 -0.24 -1.39
N ILE A 94 2.10 -0.11 -1.78
CA ILE A 94 2.49 -0.02 -3.19
C ILE A 94 3.59 -1.03 -3.45
N TRP A 95 3.36 -1.88 -4.43
CA TRP A 95 4.38 -2.80 -4.89
C TRP A 95 5.46 -2.07 -5.68
N SER A 96 6.71 -2.50 -5.51
CA SER A 96 7.74 -2.18 -6.50
C SER A 96 7.37 -2.81 -7.84
N HIS A 97 7.80 -2.20 -8.95
CA HIS A 97 7.53 -2.65 -10.32
C HIS A 97 8.00 -4.08 -10.56
N ASN A 98 9.08 -4.50 -9.89
CA ASN A 98 9.59 -5.88 -9.95
C ASN A 98 8.85 -6.87 -9.01
N GLY A 99 7.87 -6.41 -8.22
CA GLY A 99 7.07 -7.23 -7.31
C GLY A 99 7.80 -7.77 -6.08
N LYS A 100 9.04 -7.34 -5.82
CA LYS A 100 9.84 -7.87 -4.71
C LYS A 100 9.63 -7.12 -3.40
N LYS A 101 9.18 -5.87 -3.47
CA LYS A 101 9.09 -4.98 -2.31
C LYS A 101 7.72 -4.31 -2.21
N ILE A 102 7.40 -3.88 -0.99
CA ILE A 102 6.17 -3.16 -0.66
C ILE A 102 6.53 -1.90 0.09
N LEU A 103 6.11 -0.76 -0.45
CA LEU A 103 6.26 0.57 0.12
C LEU A 103 4.96 0.99 0.82
N PHE A 104 5.07 1.55 2.01
CA PHE A 104 3.90 2.03 2.76
C PHE A 104 4.28 3.12 3.76
N ALA A 105 3.28 3.87 4.21
CA ALA A 105 3.41 4.89 5.24
C ALA A 105 2.94 4.37 6.60
N SER A 106 3.70 4.66 7.65
CA SER A 106 3.29 4.44 9.04
C SER A 106 3.85 5.55 9.93
N GLY A 107 2.96 6.25 10.63
CA GLY A 107 3.24 7.42 11.44
C GLY A 107 3.87 8.56 10.62
N ALA A 108 5.04 8.99 11.09
CA ALA A 108 5.83 10.02 10.45
C ALA A 108 6.75 9.48 9.33
N ASN A 109 6.75 8.17 9.07
CA ASN A 109 7.78 7.54 8.25
C ASN A 109 7.27 6.63 7.13
N ILE A 110 8.10 6.51 6.11
CA ILE A 110 7.91 5.59 5.00
C ILE A 110 8.75 4.34 5.26
N PHE A 111 8.14 3.19 5.01
CA PHE A 111 8.76 1.88 5.18
C PHE A 111 8.71 1.10 3.88
N GLU A 112 9.71 0.26 3.68
CA GLU A 112 9.82 -0.68 2.57
C GLU A 112 10.05 -2.08 3.13
N TYR A 113 9.19 -3.02 2.73
CA TYR A 113 9.30 -4.43 3.10
C TYR A 113 9.77 -5.25 1.90
N ASP A 114 10.87 -5.96 2.04
CA ASP A 114 11.39 -6.92 1.06
C ASP A 114 10.73 -8.29 1.29
N THR A 115 9.96 -8.75 0.30
CA THR A 115 9.17 -9.97 0.38
C THR A 115 9.98 -11.25 0.24
N GLU A 116 11.18 -11.17 -0.35
CA GLU A 116 12.08 -12.31 -0.55
C GLU A 116 12.98 -12.48 0.68
N GLN A 117 13.50 -11.37 1.22
CA GLN A 117 14.38 -11.36 2.38
C GLN A 117 13.63 -11.30 3.71
N ASN A 118 12.32 -11.07 3.69
CA ASN A 118 11.49 -10.88 4.89
C ASN A 118 12.06 -9.79 5.80
N ASN A 119 12.50 -8.68 5.21
CA ASN A 119 13.15 -7.58 5.92
C ASN A 119 12.32 -6.30 5.79
N LEU A 120 12.19 -5.57 6.88
CA LEU A 120 11.48 -4.29 6.94
C LEU A 120 12.50 -3.18 7.22
N GLU A 121 12.54 -2.17 6.34
CA GLU A 121 13.39 -1.00 6.53
C GLU A 121 12.60 0.31 6.52
N SER A 122 13.07 1.28 7.31
CA SER A 122 12.58 2.66 7.23
C SER A 122 13.36 3.42 6.14
N LYS A 123 12.65 4.08 5.24
CA LYS A 123 13.23 4.92 4.17
C LYS A 123 13.43 6.37 4.63
N THR A 124 12.72 6.78 5.68
CA THR A 124 12.81 8.12 6.28
C THR A 124 13.04 8.02 7.78
N SER A 125 13.44 9.13 8.41
CA SER A 125 13.69 9.20 9.86
C SER A 125 13.11 10.49 10.47
N PHE A 126 11.88 10.85 10.11
CA PHE A 126 11.21 12.00 10.70
C PHE A 126 10.80 11.72 12.14
N ILE A 127 11.00 12.70 13.01
CA ILE A 127 10.67 12.62 14.44
C ILE A 127 9.18 12.93 14.69
N SER A 128 8.53 13.63 13.77
CA SER A 128 7.13 14.08 13.90
C SER A 128 6.48 14.38 12.55
N GLY A 129 5.17 14.62 12.58
CA GLY A 129 4.33 14.81 11.40
C GLY A 129 3.71 13.50 10.92
N PHE A 130 3.05 13.57 9.77
CA PHE A 130 2.43 12.42 9.12
C PHE A 130 2.85 12.35 7.67
N VAL A 131 3.22 11.17 7.21
CA VAL A 131 3.51 10.94 5.79
C VAL A 131 2.37 10.15 5.16
N LYS A 132 2.10 10.44 3.89
CA LYS A 132 0.91 9.98 3.18
C LYS A 132 1.26 9.66 1.75
N GLN A 133 0.64 8.61 1.21
CA GLN A 133 0.69 8.23 -0.20
C GLN A 133 2.13 8.28 -0.78
N PRO A 134 3.06 7.48 -0.23
CA PRO A 134 4.35 7.31 -0.89
C PRO A 134 4.11 6.77 -2.29
N ASN A 135 5.02 7.01 -3.23
CA ASN A 135 5.03 6.37 -4.54
C ASN A 135 6.48 6.22 -4.99
N TYR A 136 6.79 5.13 -5.69
CA TYR A 136 8.06 5.01 -6.40
C TYR A 136 8.08 5.96 -7.60
N ALA A 137 9.21 6.63 -7.82
CA ALA A 137 9.53 7.19 -9.12
C ALA A 137 9.79 6.07 -10.14
N VAL A 138 9.80 6.41 -11.43
CA VAL A 138 9.94 5.43 -12.53
C VAL A 138 11.15 4.51 -12.38
N GLY A 139 12.28 5.02 -11.88
CA GLY A 139 13.49 4.23 -11.62
C GLY A 139 13.52 3.49 -10.28
N GLU A 140 12.50 3.67 -9.43
CA GLU A 140 12.41 3.20 -8.03
C GLU A 140 13.56 3.64 -7.10
N ASP A 141 14.43 4.51 -7.59
CA ASP A 141 15.56 5.10 -6.88
C ASP A 141 15.14 6.25 -5.95
N VAL A 142 13.96 6.82 -6.24
CA VAL A 142 13.36 7.91 -5.48
C VAL A 142 11.95 7.51 -5.06
N VAL A 143 11.60 7.82 -3.81
CA VAL A 143 10.24 7.77 -3.30
C VAL A 143 9.73 9.20 -3.11
N VAL A 144 8.58 9.51 -3.68
CA VAL A 144 7.87 10.78 -3.47
C VAL A 144 6.69 10.56 -2.52
N PHE A 145 6.43 11.50 -1.63
CA PHE A 145 5.35 11.38 -0.65
C PHE A 145 4.84 12.74 -0.19
N SER A 146 3.61 12.78 0.30
CA SER A 146 3.10 13.95 1.04
C SER A 146 3.52 13.87 2.50
N ARG A 147 3.88 15.01 3.08
CA ARG A 147 4.13 15.15 4.51
C ARG A 147 3.31 16.30 5.08
N ASP A 148 2.56 15.99 6.12
CA ASP A 148 1.83 16.95 6.93
C ASP A 148 2.62 17.25 8.20
N PHE A 149 3.00 18.50 8.38
CA PHE A 149 3.75 18.96 9.54
C PHE A 149 3.44 20.44 9.81
N ASN A 150 3.27 20.82 11.08
CA ASN A 150 2.94 22.19 11.47
C ASN A 150 1.73 22.81 10.72
N GLN A 151 0.68 22.03 10.51
CA GLN A 151 -0.54 22.44 9.76
C GLN A 151 -0.30 22.74 8.28
N GLU A 152 0.81 22.29 7.72
CA GLU A 152 1.15 22.43 6.30
C GLU A 152 1.31 21.05 5.66
N SER A 153 0.76 20.87 4.46
CA SER A 153 1.03 19.70 3.60
C SER A 153 2.01 20.10 2.50
N GLN A 154 3.08 19.33 2.35
CA GLN A 154 4.13 19.54 1.36
C GLN A 154 4.49 18.22 0.67
N ILE A 155 4.96 18.29 -0.56
CA ILE A 155 5.56 17.14 -1.25
C ILE A 155 7.03 17.05 -0.89
N TRP A 156 7.47 15.84 -0.58
CA TRP A 156 8.84 15.48 -0.23
C TRP A 156 9.30 14.31 -1.09
N SER A 157 10.62 14.13 -1.16
CA SER A 157 11.23 12.94 -1.75
C SER A 157 12.37 12.42 -0.89
N THR A 158 12.58 11.11 -0.90
CA THR A 158 13.79 10.46 -0.38
C THR A 158 14.40 9.55 -1.44
N ASP A 159 15.72 9.50 -1.52
CA ASP A 159 16.43 8.60 -2.43
C ASP A 159 16.88 7.30 -1.73
N ILE A 160 17.53 6.40 -2.48
CA ILE A 160 18.13 5.16 -1.95
C ILE A 160 19.14 5.36 -0.82
N ASN A 161 19.79 6.53 -0.76
CA ASN A 161 20.74 6.90 0.28
C ASN A 161 20.04 7.56 1.49
N ARG A 162 18.70 7.59 1.48
CA ARG A 162 17.85 8.23 2.50
C ARG A 162 18.05 9.74 2.59
N ILE A 163 18.57 10.36 1.53
CA ILE A 163 18.66 11.81 1.41
C ILE A 163 17.25 12.33 1.15
N THR A 164 16.71 13.07 2.11
CA THR A 164 15.33 13.55 2.09
C THR A 164 15.28 15.06 1.82
N LYS A 165 14.44 15.47 0.86
CA LYS A 165 14.25 16.88 0.46
C LYS A 165 12.78 17.24 0.29
N GLN A 166 12.44 18.48 0.61
CA GLN A 166 11.14 19.08 0.29
C GLN A 166 11.13 19.52 -1.18
N LEU A 167 10.06 19.23 -1.91
CA LEU A 167 9.90 19.56 -3.33
C LEU A 167 9.00 20.76 -3.57
N THR A 168 8.08 21.07 -2.65
CA THR A 168 7.13 22.19 -2.79
C THR A 168 7.23 23.15 -1.64
N GLU A 169 7.28 24.45 -1.92
CA GLU A 169 7.27 25.52 -0.90
C GLU A 169 5.87 26.09 -0.64
N THR A 170 4.94 25.90 -1.57
CA THR A 170 3.58 26.46 -1.48
C THR A 170 2.79 25.80 -0.37
N LYS A 171 2.28 26.61 0.55
CA LYS A 171 1.39 26.17 1.64
C LYS A 171 0.06 25.72 1.06
N GLN A 172 -0.27 24.44 1.22
CA GLN A 172 -1.56 23.90 0.84
C GLN A 172 -2.18 23.13 2.01
N LEU A 173 -3.52 23.14 2.07
CA LEU A 173 -4.28 22.44 3.10
C LEU A 173 -4.26 20.92 2.91
N LYS A 174 -4.03 20.44 1.68
CA LYS A 174 -3.84 19.03 1.30
C LYS A 174 -3.03 18.95 0.00
N THR A 175 -2.08 18.04 -0.08
CA THR A 175 -1.37 17.66 -1.32
C THR A 175 -1.33 16.15 -1.44
N TYR A 176 -1.42 15.66 -2.68
CA TYR A 176 -1.41 14.23 -3.00
C TYR A 176 -0.57 14.05 -4.26
N PRO A 177 0.63 13.45 -4.20
CA PRO A 177 1.44 13.23 -5.38
C PRO A 177 0.75 12.16 -6.23
N VAL A 178 0.53 12.49 -7.51
CA VAL A 178 0.16 11.53 -8.53
C VAL A 178 1.34 11.44 -9.49
N MET A 179 1.92 10.27 -9.63
CA MET A 179 2.90 10.02 -10.68
C MET A 179 2.12 9.67 -11.95
N VAL A 180 2.32 10.46 -13.00
CA VAL A 180 1.79 10.17 -14.34
C VAL A 180 2.92 9.55 -15.14
N TYR A 181 2.70 8.35 -15.66
CA TYR A 181 3.62 7.68 -16.56
C TYR A 181 3.34 8.20 -17.98
N GLU A 182 4.33 8.81 -18.64
CA GLU A 182 4.26 9.02 -20.08
C GLU A 182 4.50 7.67 -20.77
N ILE A 183 3.50 7.20 -21.51
CA ILE A 183 3.67 6.09 -22.45
C ILE A 183 4.33 6.71 -23.68
N ASN A 184 5.64 6.55 -23.80
CA ASN A 184 6.31 6.90 -25.05
C ASN A 184 5.91 5.85 -26.10
N GLU A 185 5.24 6.31 -27.16
CA GLU A 185 4.91 5.52 -28.37
C GLU A 185 6.15 5.01 -29.11
#